data_AF-A0A140NK76-F1
#
_entry.id   AF-A0A140NK76-F1
#
_cell.length_a   1.000
_cell.length_b   1.000
_cell.length_c   1.000
_cell.angle_alpha   90.00
_cell.angle_beta   90.00
_cell.angle_gamma   90.00
#
_symmetry.space_group_name_H-M   'P 1'
#
loop_
_entity.id
_entity.type
_entity.pdbx_description
1 polymer ?
#
loop_
_entity_poly.entity_id
_entity_poly.type
_entity_poly.pdbx_seq_one_letter_code
_entity_poly.pdbx_strand_id
1 'polypeptide(L)'
;MRRLPVYLLIDTSGSMRGESIHAVNVGIQAMLNALRQDPYALESVHIAIITYDNEAREFIPLTALENFQFTDIVVPSSGGTFTGAALECLIQCVDRDIRRTDDTQKGDWRPLVF
;
A
#
# COMPACT_ATOMS: atom_id res chain seq x y z
N MET A 1 20.85 4.44 -1.78
CA MET A 1 20.02 4.42 -0.54
C MET A 1 19.13 3.18 -0.58
N ARG A 2 18.83 2.53 0.54
CA ARG A 2 17.94 1.35 0.56
C ARG A 2 16.48 1.83 0.55
N ARG A 3 15.60 1.21 -0.24
CA ARG A 3 14.17 1.54 -0.23
C ARG A 3 13.51 0.93 1.01
N LEU A 4 12.47 1.59 1.51
CA LEU A 4 11.56 1.05 2.53
C LEU A 4 10.18 0.82 1.88
N PRO A 5 9.88 -0.43 1.49
CA PRO A 5 8.58 -0.79 0.92
C PRO A 5 7.50 -0.88 2.00
N VAL A 6 6.37 -0.23 1.75
CA VAL A 6 5.20 -0.20 2.62
C VAL A 6 3.99 -0.64 1.82
N TYR A 7 3.30 -1.69 2.27
CA TYR A 7 2.08 -2.19 1.65
C TYR A 7 0.90 -1.87 2.57
N LEU A 8 -0.10 -1.14 2.05
CA LEU A 8 -1.36 -0.89 2.74
C LEU A 8 -2.43 -1.81 2.18
N LEU A 9 -2.97 -2.70 3.00
CA LEU A 9 -4.06 -3.61 2.66
C LEU A 9 -5.37 -2.99 3.16
N ILE A 10 -6.11 -2.39 2.25
CA ILE A 10 -7.34 -1.65 2.56
C ILE A 10 -8.55 -2.52 2.27
N ASP A 11 -9.32 -2.81 3.32
CA ASP A 11 -10.63 -3.45 3.19
C ASP A 11 -11.59 -2.52 2.43
N THR A 12 -12.21 -3.04 1.37
CA THR A 12 -13.27 -2.38 0.59
C THR A 12 -14.57 -3.17 0.62
N SER A 13 -14.76 -4.03 1.62
CA SER A 13 -15.99 -4.80 1.85
C SER A 13 -17.18 -3.91 2.21
N GLY A 14 -18.37 -4.51 2.28
CA GLY A 14 -19.60 -3.77 2.52
C GLY A 14 -19.63 -2.96 3.83
N SER A 15 -18.89 -3.41 4.86
CA SER A 15 -18.77 -2.71 6.16
C SER A 15 -18.01 -1.39 6.07
N MET A 16 -17.20 -1.21 5.03
CA MET A 16 -16.36 -0.04 4.84
C MET A 16 -17.10 1.13 4.18
N ARG A 17 -18.35 0.94 3.73
CA ARG A 17 -19.12 1.97 3.03
C ARG A 17 -19.41 3.19 3.93
N GLY A 18 -19.38 4.37 3.32
CA GLY A 18 -19.73 5.62 3.99
C GLY A 18 -18.55 6.19 4.78
N GLU A 19 -18.76 6.44 6.08
CA GLU A 19 -17.78 7.13 6.92
C GLU A 19 -16.47 6.36 7.08
N SER A 20 -16.52 5.02 7.11
CA SER A 20 -15.32 4.19 7.30
C SER A 20 -14.30 4.36 6.17
N ILE A 21 -14.71 4.23 4.90
CA ILE A 21 -13.79 4.45 3.77
C ILE A 21 -13.37 5.92 3.66
N HIS A 22 -14.24 6.86 4.02
CA HIS A 22 -13.88 8.27 4.05
C HIS A 22 -12.77 8.54 5.08
N ALA A 23 -12.88 7.99 6.29
CA ALA A 23 -11.87 8.10 7.32
C ALA A 23 -10.54 7.47 6.90
N VAL A 24 -10.57 6.34 6.18
CA VAL A 24 -9.37 5.72 5.60
C VAL A 24 -8.72 6.63 4.57
N ASN A 25 -9.47 7.18 3.62
CA ASN A 25 -8.95 8.11 2.61
C ASN A 25 -8.29 9.34 3.27
N VAL A 26 -8.96 9.94 4.27
CA VAL A 26 -8.40 11.06 5.05
C VAL A 26 -7.11 10.65 5.76
N GLY A 27 -7.08 9.47 6.39
CA GLY A 27 -5.90 8.94 7.07
C GLY A 27 -4.72 8.73 6.12
N ILE A 28 -4.96 8.15 4.94
CA ILE A 28 -3.93 7.95 3.91
C ILE A 28 -3.39 9.30 3.43
N GLN A 29 -4.27 10.28 3.14
CA GLN A 29 -3.84 11.61 2.72
C GLN A 29 -3.01 12.31 3.81
N ALA A 30 -3.42 12.23 5.07
CA ALA A 30 -2.67 12.79 6.20
C ALA A 30 -1.29 12.13 6.36
N MET A 31 -1.22 10.79 6.26
CA MET A 31 0.03 10.04 6.28
C MET A 31 0.97 10.47 5.14
N LEU A 32 0.46 10.53 3.90
CA LEU A 32 1.24 10.94 2.73
C LEU A 32 1.78 12.37 2.90
N ASN A 33 0.95 13.28 3.41
CA ASN A 33 1.38 14.66 3.67
C ASN A 33 2.49 14.71 4.72
N ALA A 34 2.37 13.97 5.82
CA ALA A 34 3.39 13.91 6.85
C ALA A 34 4.72 13.33 6.33
N LEU A 35 4.65 12.22 5.58
CA LEU A 35 5.84 11.58 5.01
C LEU A 35 6.55 12.47 3.99
N ARG A 36 5.81 13.25 3.19
CA ARG A 36 6.41 14.18 2.22
C ARG A 36 7.16 15.35 2.88
N GLN A 37 6.89 15.66 4.16
CA GLN A 37 7.65 16.66 4.91
C GLN A 37 8.96 16.10 5.49
N ASP A 38 9.15 14.78 5.49
CA ASP A 38 10.37 14.14 5.96
C ASP A 38 11.29 13.83 4.76
N PRO A 39 12.46 14.51 4.63
CA PRO A 39 13.39 14.28 3.52
C PRO A 39 13.88 12.82 3.44
N TYR A 40 14.08 12.15 4.57
CA TYR A 40 14.52 10.75 4.58
C TYR A 40 13.41 9.83 4.07
N ALA A 41 12.16 10.10 4.44
CA ALA A 41 11.03 9.35 3.94
C ALA A 41 10.83 9.57 2.44
N LEU A 42 10.97 10.81 1.95
CA LEU A 42 10.81 11.16 0.53
C LEU A 42 11.78 10.38 -0.37
N GLU A 43 13.03 10.19 0.06
CA GLU A 43 14.05 9.47 -0.72
C GLU A 43 13.99 7.95 -0.59
N SER A 44 13.38 7.41 0.48
CA SER A 44 13.45 5.97 0.78
C SER A 44 12.12 5.24 0.69
N VAL A 45 10.99 5.88 1.03
CA VAL A 45 9.69 5.22 1.15
C VAL A 45 9.10 4.94 -0.21
N HIS A 46 8.65 3.70 -0.40
CA HIS A 46 7.84 3.28 -1.53
C HIS A 46 6.55 2.67 -1.00
N ILE A 47 5.40 3.10 -1.53
CA ILE A 47 4.09 2.70 -1.04
C ILE A 47 3.35 1.94 -2.15
N ALA A 48 2.73 0.82 -1.78
CA ALA A 48 1.74 0.13 -2.58
C ALA A 48 0.42 0.10 -1.82
N ILE A 49 -0.70 0.15 -2.53
CA ILE A 49 -2.03 -0.03 -1.95
C ILE A 49 -2.68 -1.24 -2.63
N ILE A 50 -3.09 -2.20 -1.82
CA ILE A 50 -3.92 -3.33 -2.21
C ILE A 50 -5.29 -3.10 -1.62
N THR A 51 -6.33 -3.13 -2.45
CA THR A 51 -7.72 -3.11 -1.98
C THR A 51 -8.30 -4.51 -2.04
N TYR A 52 -9.15 -4.88 -1.08
CA TYR A 52 -9.76 -6.20 -1.08
C TYR A 52 -11.19 -6.22 -0.57
N ASP A 53 -12.03 -7.00 -1.25
CA ASP A 53 -13.40 -7.32 -0.85
C ASP A 53 -13.71 -8.80 -1.15
N ASN A 54 -14.51 -9.08 -2.18
CA ASN A 54 -14.67 -10.40 -2.80
C ASN A 54 -13.46 -10.78 -3.67
N GLU A 55 -12.68 -9.78 -4.10
CA GLU A 55 -11.42 -9.95 -4.81
C GLU A 55 -10.33 -9.10 -4.17
N ALA A 56 -9.06 -9.47 -4.36
CA ALA A 56 -7.92 -8.64 -3.97
C ALA A 56 -7.24 -8.09 -5.22
N ARG A 57 -6.95 -6.80 -5.23
CA ARG A 57 -6.33 -6.12 -6.37
C ARG A 57 -5.34 -5.07 -5.92
N GLU A 58 -4.26 -4.96 -6.67
CA GLU A 58 -3.33 -3.86 -6.56
C GLU A 58 -4.00 -2.59 -7.07
N PHE A 59 -4.34 -1.69 -6.15
CA PHE A 59 -4.98 -0.41 -6.44
C PHE A 59 -3.95 0.62 -6.91
N ILE A 60 -2.80 0.66 -6.24
CA ILE A 60 -1.62 1.43 -6.65
C ILE A 60 -0.39 0.54 -6.49
N PRO A 61 0.42 0.35 -7.55
CA PRO A 61 1.63 -0.45 -7.48
C PRO A 61 2.70 0.20 -6.59
N LEU A 62 3.72 -0.57 -6.18
CA LEU A 62 4.81 -0.08 -5.35
C LEU A 62 5.52 1.13 -6.00
N THR A 63 5.19 2.32 -5.53
CA THR A 63 5.57 3.60 -6.13
C THR A 63 6.36 4.44 -5.13
N ALA A 64 7.44 5.07 -5.59
CA ALA A 64 8.23 6.00 -4.76
C ALA A 64 7.34 7.15 -4.25
N LEU A 65 7.53 7.56 -3.00
CA LEU A 65 6.69 8.58 -2.36
C LEU A 65 6.64 9.90 -3.15
N GLU A 66 7.76 10.30 -3.76
CA GLU A 66 7.84 11.48 -4.64
C GLU A 66 6.90 11.43 -5.85
N ASN A 67 6.62 10.23 -6.37
CA ASN A 67 5.80 9.99 -7.55
C ASN A 67 4.40 9.47 -7.19
N PHE A 68 4.12 9.27 -5.90
CA PHE A 68 2.90 8.66 -5.43
C PHE A 68 1.71 9.61 -5.60
N GLN A 69 0.77 9.26 -6.48
CA GLN A 69 -0.47 10.02 -6.69
C GLN A 69 -1.65 9.25 -6.12
N PHE A 70 -2.20 9.74 -5.02
CA PHE A 70 -3.35 9.11 -4.38
C PHE A 70 -4.66 9.57 -5.00
N THR A 71 -5.53 8.61 -5.31
CA THR A 71 -6.94 8.84 -5.63
C THR A 71 -7.77 8.13 -4.58
N ASP A 72 -8.87 8.75 -4.17
CA ASP A 72 -9.74 8.19 -3.12
C ASP A 72 -10.22 6.78 -3.48
N ILE A 73 -10.13 5.89 -2.49
CA ILE A 73 -10.62 4.52 -2.59
C ILE A 73 -12.14 4.57 -2.46
N VAL A 74 -12.83 3.90 -3.38
CA VAL A 74 -14.28 3.79 -3.41
C VAL A 74 -14.67 2.34 -3.18
N VAL A 75 -15.71 2.11 -2.37
CA VAL A 75 -16.29 0.78 -2.17
C VAL A 75 -17.27 0.48 -3.31
N PRO A 76 -16.95 -0.43 -4.24
CA PRO A 76 -17.73 -0.62 -5.47
C PRO A 76 -19.02 -1.42 -5.25
N SER A 77 -19.06 -2.34 -4.29
CA SER A 77 -20.20 -3.23 -4.05
C SER A 77 -20.27 -3.70 -2.59
N SER A 78 -21.37 -4.33 -2.18
CA SER A 78 -21.41 -5.09 -0.93
C SER A 78 -20.66 -6.41 -1.13
N GLY A 79 -19.38 -6.43 -0.76
CA GLY A 79 -18.55 -7.64 -0.76
C GLY A 79 -18.28 -8.17 0.63
N GLY A 80 -17.86 -9.44 0.70
CA GLY A 80 -17.25 -10.03 1.89
C GLY A 80 -15.84 -9.50 2.11
N THR A 81 -15.15 -10.05 3.12
CA THR A 81 -13.80 -9.63 3.51
C THR A 81 -12.84 -10.80 3.27
N PHE A 82 -12.34 -10.94 2.03
CA PHE A 82 -11.47 -12.06 1.66
C PHE A 82 -10.00 -11.76 1.99
N THR A 83 -9.69 -11.67 3.28
CA THR A 83 -8.32 -11.36 3.76
C THR A 83 -7.28 -12.38 3.28
N GLY A 84 -7.65 -13.66 3.12
CA GLY A 84 -6.75 -14.66 2.54
C GLY A 84 -6.28 -14.30 1.13
N ALA A 85 -7.21 -13.88 0.26
CA ALA A 85 -6.89 -13.42 -1.08
C ALA A 85 -6.03 -12.14 -1.06
N ALA A 86 -6.26 -11.24 -0.10
CA ALA A 86 -5.43 -10.05 0.09
C ALA A 86 -3.97 -10.41 0.43
N LEU A 87 -3.77 -11.40 1.30
CA LEU A 87 -2.43 -11.89 1.67
C LEU A 87 -1.74 -12.61 0.50
N GLU A 88 -2.48 -13.40 -0.28
CA GLU A 88 -1.93 -14.02 -1.49
C GLU A 88 -1.49 -12.96 -2.52
N CYS A 89 -2.32 -11.94 -2.75
CA CYS A 89 -1.98 -10.80 -3.61
C CYS A 89 -0.74 -10.05 -3.09
N LEU A 90 -0.66 -9.80 -1.77
CA LEU A 90 0.51 -9.19 -1.14
C LEU A 90 1.77 -10.01 -1.38
N ILE A 91 1.73 -11.33 -1.19
CA ILE A 91 2.88 -12.22 -1.42
C ILE A 91 3.37 -12.09 -2.87
N GLN A 92 2.45 -12.09 -3.84
CA GLN A 92 2.80 -11.91 -5.25
C GLN A 92 3.46 -10.55 -5.51
N CYS A 93 2.94 -9.47 -4.91
CA CYS A 93 3.53 -8.13 -5.05
C CYS A 93 4.93 -8.06 -4.40
N VAL A 94 5.08 -8.64 -3.20
CA VAL A 94 6.36 -8.70 -2.48
C VAL A 94 7.42 -9.48 -3.26
N ASP A 95 7.07 -10.65 -3.79
CA ASP A 95 8.00 -11.46 -4.57
C ASP A 95 8.43 -10.77 -5.87
N ARG A 96 7.55 -9.98 -6.47
CA ARG A 96 7.81 -9.20 -7.68
C ARG A 96 8.66 -7.95 -7.42
N ASP A 97 8.37 -7.20 -6.36
CA ASP A 97 8.85 -5.82 -6.21
C ASP A 97 10.09 -5.69 -5.31
N ILE A 98 10.27 -6.63 -4.37
CA ILE A 98 11.32 -6.54 -3.35
C ILE A 98 12.67 -6.93 -3.91
N ARG A 99 13.62 -6.00 -3.80
CA ARG A 99 15.02 -6.23 -4.16
C ARG A 99 15.75 -6.85 -3.00
N ARG A 100 16.22 -8.08 -3.17
CA ARG A 100 17.10 -8.74 -2.19
C ARG A 100 18.51 -8.17 -2.28
N THR A 101 19.28 -8.33 -1.21
CA THR A 101 20.69 -7.94 -1.23
C THR A 101 21.44 -8.92 -2.14
N ASP A 102 22.28 -8.37 -3.00
CA ASP A 102 23.19 -9.12 -3.86
C ASP A 102 24.63 -8.63 -3.66
N ASP A 103 25.58 -9.18 -4.41
CA ASP A 103 27.01 -8.87 -4.28
C ASP A 103 27.37 -7.43 -4.67
N THR A 104 26.47 -6.73 -5.37
CA THR A 104 26.70 -5.40 -5.95
C THR A 104 25.89 -4.28 -5.26
N GLN A 105 24.76 -4.60 -4.64
CA GLN A 105 23.87 -3.61 -4.03
C GLN A 105 23.19 -4.14 -2.77
N LYS A 106 23.02 -3.23 -1.79
CA LYS A 106 22.14 -3.48 -0.63
C LYS A 106 20.69 -3.50 -1.10
N GLY A 107 19.97 -4.56 -0.75
CA GLY A 107 18.55 -4.70 -1.06
C GLY A 107 17.66 -3.78 -0.22
N ASP A 108 16.36 -3.93 -0.37
CA ASP A 108 15.37 -3.15 0.37
C ASP A 108 15.41 -3.46 1.87
N TRP A 109 14.90 -2.53 2.68
CA TRP A 109 14.55 -2.83 4.07
C TRP A 109 13.41 -3.84 4.13
N ARG A 110 13.24 -4.45 5.32
CA ARG A 110 12.12 -5.37 5.55
C ARG A 110 10.80 -4.64 5.25
N PRO A 111 9.95 -5.16 4.36
CA PRO A 111 8.68 -4.52 4.04
C PRO A 111 7.81 -4.37 5.28
N LEU A 112 7.09 -3.26 5.35
CA LEU A 112 6.04 -3.03 6.33
C LEU A 112 4.69 -3.30 5.68
N VAL A 113 3.77 -3.89 6.43
CA VAL A 113 2.42 -4.25 5.99
C VAL A 113 1.45 -3.72 7.03
N PHE A 114 0.45 -2.97 6.58
CA PHE A 114 -0.61 -2.39 7.41
C PHE A 114 -1.98 -2.74 6.85
#